data_AF-A0A7K1YAE1-F1
#
_entry.id   AF-A0A7K1YAE1-F1
#
_cell.length_a   1.000
_cell.length_b   1.000
_cell.length_c   1.000
_cell.angle_alpha   90.00
_cell.angle_beta   90.00
_cell.angle_gamma   90.00
#
_symmetry.space_group_name_H-M   'P 1'
#
loop_
_entity.id
_entity.type
_entity.pdbx_description
1 polymer ?
#
loop_
_entity_poly.entity_id
_entity_poly.type
_entity_poly.pdbx_seq_one_letter_code
_entity_poly.pdbx_strand_id
1 'polypeptide(L)'
;MLNQKHNIVIDTNLWISFLLTGKLTDLDTILKKTQAIVLFSETLLSEFLEVAQRPKFNKYFSVSDLNALLNRIHEIASFVDVKSEVTISPDPKDNFLLSLCKDGKATHLLTGDKALLNLNTFGKTKIITFSAYLAEI
;
A
#
# COMPACT_ATOMS: atom_id res chain seq x y z
N MET A 1 21.18 -0.35 -18.27
CA MET A 1 20.56 0.43 -17.18
C MET A 1 19.91 -0.57 -16.25
N LEU A 2 20.28 -0.61 -14.97
CA LEU A 2 19.73 -1.61 -14.04
C LEU A 2 18.24 -1.34 -13.86
N ASN A 3 17.38 -2.23 -14.35
CA ASN A 3 15.95 -2.26 -14.01
C ASN A 3 15.83 -2.36 -12.49
N GLN A 4 15.67 -1.24 -11.79
CA GLN A 4 15.36 -1.28 -10.37
C GLN A 4 13.92 -1.74 -10.23
N LYS A 5 13.75 -2.98 -9.78
CA LYS A 5 12.45 -3.55 -9.46
C LYS A 5 11.90 -2.85 -8.22
N HIS A 6 10.79 -2.13 -8.36
CA HIS A 6 10.18 -1.43 -7.23
C HIS A 6 9.32 -2.41 -6.43
N ASN A 7 9.61 -2.56 -5.14
CA ASN A 7 8.78 -3.29 -4.20
C ASN A 7 8.01 -2.26 -3.37
N ILE A 8 6.70 -2.22 -3.50
CA ILE A 8 5.88 -1.11 -3.03
C ILE A 8 4.90 -1.60 -1.98
N VAL A 9 4.90 -0.97 -0.82
CA VAL A 9 3.81 -1.08 0.16
C VAL A 9 2.90 0.12 -0.04
N ILE A 10 1.59 -0.14 -0.11
CA ILE A 10 0.57 0.92 -0.22
C ILE A 10 -0.26 0.89 1.07
N ASP A 11 -0.31 2.04 1.73
CA ASP A 11 -1.11 2.27 2.94
C ASP A 11 -2.60 1.97 2.71
N THR A 12 -3.26 1.40 3.72
CA THR A 12 -4.70 1.17 3.78
C THR A 12 -5.53 2.35 3.29
N ASN A 13 -5.21 3.57 3.73
CA ASN A 13 -6.00 4.76 3.38
C ASN A 13 -5.97 5.06 1.87
N LEU A 14 -4.88 4.70 1.19
CA LEU A 14 -4.79 4.84 -0.26
C LEU A 14 -5.61 3.79 -0.99
N TRP A 15 -5.66 2.53 -0.52
CA TRP A 15 -6.55 1.52 -1.08
C TRP A 15 -8.02 1.93 -1.00
N ILE A 16 -8.42 2.46 0.15
CA ILE A 16 -9.75 3.04 0.33
C ILE A 16 -9.97 4.21 -0.62
N SER A 17 -9.00 5.11 -0.76
CA SER A 17 -9.09 6.21 -1.72
C SER A 17 -9.27 5.71 -3.15
N PHE A 18 -8.56 4.65 -3.57
CA PHE A 18 -8.69 4.11 -4.92
C PHE A 18 -10.07 3.53 -5.18
N LEU A 19 -10.69 2.85 -4.20
CA LEU A 19 -12.08 2.42 -4.27
C LEU A 19 -13.03 3.62 -4.42
N LEU A 20 -12.85 4.65 -3.59
CA LEU A 20 -13.73 5.82 -3.61
C LEU A 20 -13.66 6.62 -4.91
N THR A 21 -12.48 6.68 -5.53
CA THR A 21 -12.26 7.49 -6.74
C THR A 21 -12.30 6.68 -8.04
N GLY A 22 -12.40 5.35 -7.98
CA GLY A 22 -12.32 4.49 -9.16
C GLY A 22 -10.95 4.54 -9.88
N LYS A 23 -9.87 4.91 -9.18
CA LYS A 23 -8.53 5.14 -9.77
C LYS A 23 -7.64 3.89 -9.81
N LEU A 24 -8.22 2.71 -9.72
CA LEU A 24 -7.48 1.45 -9.77
C LEU A 24 -6.77 1.23 -11.12
N THR A 25 -7.32 1.76 -12.20
CA THR A 25 -6.70 1.76 -13.53
C THR A 25 -5.37 2.51 -13.59
N ASP A 26 -5.21 3.55 -12.77
CA ASP A 26 -3.95 4.30 -12.68
C ASP A 26 -2.87 3.41 -12.05
N LEU A 27 -3.22 2.70 -10.96
CA LEU A 27 -2.33 1.75 -10.31
C LEU A 27 -1.88 0.65 -11.27
N ASP A 28 -2.80 0.03 -12.01
CA ASP A 28 -2.47 -1.02 -12.98
C ASP A 28 -1.49 -0.54 -14.07
N THR A 29 -1.69 0.67 -14.57
CA THR A 29 -0.83 1.27 -15.58
C THR A 29 0.58 1.50 -15.04
N ILE A 30 0.68 1.98 -13.81
CA ILE A 30 1.94 2.21 -13.11
C ILE A 30 2.69 0.91 -12.88
N LEU A 31 2.02 -0.12 -12.36
CA LEU A 31 2.65 -1.42 -12.08
C LEU A 31 3.22 -2.04 -13.36
N LYS A 32 2.51 -1.91 -14.49
CA LYS A 32 3.00 -2.34 -15.81
C LYS A 32 4.21 -1.54 -16.28
N LYS A 33 4.17 -0.20 -16.18
CA LYS A 33 5.25 0.69 -16.63
C LYS A 33 6.54 0.47 -15.82
N THR A 34 6.41 0.30 -14.51
CA THR A 34 7.53 0.25 -13.55
C THR A 34 8.03 -1.16 -13.26
N GLN A 35 7.33 -2.19 -13.74
CA GLN A 35 7.53 -3.58 -13.31
C GLN A 35 7.52 -3.72 -11.78
N ALA A 36 6.75 -2.86 -11.11
CA ALA A 36 6.66 -2.84 -9.67
C ALA A 36 5.86 -4.04 -9.16
N ILE A 37 6.26 -4.53 -7.99
CA ILE A 37 5.53 -5.53 -7.21
C ILE A 37 4.89 -4.82 -6.03
N VAL A 38 3.57 -4.99 -5.89
CA VAL A 38 2.86 -4.59 -4.68
C VAL A 38 3.11 -5.65 -3.62
N LEU A 39 3.51 -5.23 -2.42
CA LEU A 39 3.68 -6.10 -1.27
C LEU A 39 2.45 -5.99 -0.37
N PHE A 40 1.94 -7.14 0.06
CA PHE A 40 0.85 -7.24 1.03
C PHE A 40 1.25 -8.12 2.21
N SER A 41 0.64 -7.87 3.36
CA SER A 41 0.61 -8.83 4.47
C SER A 41 -0.84 -9.12 4.84
N GLU A 42 -1.05 -10.23 5.55
CA GLU A 42 -2.37 -10.55 6.13
C GLU A 42 -2.89 -9.42 7.03
N THR A 43 -2.00 -8.77 7.79
CA THR A 43 -2.35 -7.61 8.63
C THR A 43 -2.82 -6.43 7.80
N LEU A 44 -2.11 -6.07 6.72
CA LEU A 44 -2.53 -4.98 5.82
C LEU A 44 -3.87 -5.28 5.16
N LEU A 45 -4.06 -6.52 4.70
CA LEU A 45 -5.31 -6.96 4.10
C LEU A 45 -6.47 -6.87 5.11
N SER A 46 -6.25 -7.32 6.35
CA SER A 46 -7.25 -7.30 7.42
C SER A 46 -7.64 -5.87 7.80
N GLU A 47 -6.66 -4.98 7.98
CA GLU A 47 -6.90 -3.55 8.26
C GLU A 47 -7.70 -2.93 7.10
N PHE A 48 -7.30 -3.17 5.86
CA PHE A 48 -8.03 -2.69 4.69
C PHE A 48 -9.48 -3.16 4.66
N LEU A 49 -9.73 -4.44 4.89
CA LEU A 49 -11.08 -5.00 4.92
C LEU A 49 -11.92 -4.40 6.04
N GLU A 50 -11.35 -4.24 7.24
CA GLU A 50 -12.03 -3.60 8.37
C GLU A 50 -12.42 -2.16 8.02
N VAL A 51 -11.49 -1.38 7.45
CA VAL A 51 -11.78 0.00 7.05
C VAL A 51 -12.82 0.04 5.95
N ALA A 52 -12.72 -0.80 4.92
CA ALA A 52 -13.63 -0.82 3.77
C ALA A 52 -15.07 -1.18 4.15
N GLN A 53 -15.27 -2.00 5.19
CA GLN A 53 -16.59 -2.43 5.65
C GLN A 53 -17.29 -1.42 6.58
N ARG A 54 -16.67 -0.27 6.90
CA ARG A 54 -17.29 0.75 7.76
C ARG A 54 -18.55 1.31 7.10
N PRO A 55 -19.69 1.46 7.83
CA PRO A 55 -20.98 1.87 7.24
C PRO A 55 -20.96 3.16 6.42
N LYS A 56 -20.05 4.09 6.75
CA LYS A 56 -19.87 5.35 6.00
C LYS A 56 -19.47 5.12 4.54
N PHE A 57 -18.90 3.97 4.20
CA PHE A 57 -18.44 3.64 2.85
C PHE A 57 -19.48 2.94 1.97
N ASN A 58 -20.56 2.41 2.56
CA ASN A 58 -21.61 1.67 1.86
C ASN A 58 -22.28 2.45 0.71
N LYS A 59 -22.21 3.79 0.73
CA LYS A 59 -22.78 4.67 -0.30
C LYS A 59 -21.84 4.95 -1.47
N TYR A 60 -20.57 4.56 -1.39
CA TYR A 60 -19.55 4.90 -2.38
C TYR A 60 -19.13 3.72 -3.25
N PHE A 61 -19.06 2.52 -2.69
CA PHE A 61 -18.74 1.31 -3.43
C PHE A 61 -19.57 0.13 -2.92
N SER A 62 -19.86 -0.80 -3.82
CA SER A 62 -20.59 -2.02 -3.51
C SER A 62 -19.65 -3.12 -3.01
N VAL A 63 -20.23 -4.18 -2.45
CA VAL A 63 -19.48 -5.41 -2.13
C VAL A 63 -18.84 -6.02 -3.39
N SER A 64 -19.48 -5.86 -4.56
CA SER A 64 -18.93 -6.33 -5.84
C SER A 64 -17.66 -5.58 -6.21
N ASP A 65 -17.61 -4.26 -5.99
CA ASP A 65 -16.43 -3.44 -6.27
C ASP A 65 -15.26 -3.81 -5.34
N LEU A 66 -15.56 -4.05 -4.06
CA LEU A 66 -14.58 -4.54 -3.10
C LEU A 66 -14.03 -5.92 -3.51
N ASN A 67 -14.89 -6.86 -3.89
CA ASN A 67 -14.47 -8.19 -4.35
C ASN A 67 -13.63 -8.12 -5.63
N ALA A 68 -13.98 -7.25 -6.58
CA ALA A 68 -13.19 -7.05 -7.79
C ALA A 68 -11.79 -6.53 -7.46
N LEU A 69 -11.67 -5.59 -6.52
CA LEU A 69 -10.37 -5.11 -6.04
C LEU A 69 -9.58 -6.22 -5.32
N LEU A 70 -10.21 -7.00 -4.45
CA LEU A 70 -9.54 -8.08 -3.74
C LEU A 70 -8.97 -9.13 -4.71
N ASN A 71 -9.74 -9.55 -5.70
CA ASN A 71 -9.27 -10.45 -6.75
C ASN A 71 -8.06 -9.83 -7.47
N ARG A 72 -8.13 -8.54 -7.80
CA ARG A 72 -7.02 -7.83 -8.44
C ARG A 72 -5.78 -7.77 -7.57
N ILE A 73 -5.92 -7.49 -6.28
CA ILE A 73 -4.81 -7.49 -5.31
C ILE A 73 -4.16 -8.88 -5.29
N HIS A 74 -4.94 -9.96 -5.21
CA HIS A 74 -4.40 -11.32 -5.22
C HIS A 74 -3.66 -11.68 -6.52
N GLU A 75 -4.06 -11.11 -7.66
CA GLU A 75 -3.37 -11.31 -8.93
C GLU A 75 -2.01 -10.61 -9.01
N ILE A 76 -1.90 -9.40 -8.44
CA ILE A 76 -0.75 -8.51 -8.65
C ILE A 76 0.19 -8.41 -7.45
N ALA A 77 -0.28 -8.77 -6.26
CA ALA A 77 0.46 -8.59 -5.02
C ALA A 77 1.29 -9.83 -4.66
N SER A 78 2.47 -9.59 -4.11
CA SER A 78 3.26 -10.59 -3.41
C SER A 78 2.93 -10.52 -1.92
N PHE A 79 2.37 -11.59 -1.37
CA PHE A 79 2.11 -11.71 0.05
C PHE A 79 3.41 -12.03 0.80
N VAL A 80 3.65 -11.29 1.88
CA VAL A 80 4.84 -11.38 2.72
C VAL A 80 4.42 -11.86 4.10
N ASP A 81 5.06 -12.94 4.56
CA ASP A 81 4.97 -13.43 5.93
C ASP A 81 5.83 -12.53 6.84
N VAL A 82 5.18 -11.62 7.57
CA VAL A 82 5.83 -10.62 8.41
C VAL A 82 6.17 -11.22 9.78
N LYS A 83 7.45 -11.21 10.12
CA LYS A 83 8.02 -11.76 11.37
C LYS A 83 8.72 -10.70 12.21
N SER A 84 9.15 -9.61 11.58
CA SER A 84 9.75 -8.48 12.26
C SER A 84 8.71 -7.68 13.03
N GLU A 85 9.07 -7.27 14.23
CA GLU A 85 8.36 -6.24 14.97
C GLU A 85 9.15 -4.92 14.85
N VAL A 86 8.46 -3.87 14.41
CA VAL A 86 9.00 -2.51 14.29
C VAL A 86 8.15 -1.61 15.16
N THR A 87 8.76 -0.75 15.98
CA THR A 87 8.05 0.10 16.96
C THR A 87 8.43 1.58 16.86
N ILE A 88 8.92 2.01 15.70
CA ILE A 88 9.45 3.36 15.48
C ILE A 88 8.41 4.34 14.93
N SER A 89 7.24 3.86 14.48
CA SER A 89 6.21 4.74 13.94
C SER A 89 5.70 5.68 15.04
N PRO A 90 5.51 6.98 14.75
CA PRO A 90 4.89 7.91 15.70
C PRO A 90 3.46 7.50 16.10
N ASP A 91 2.72 6.84 15.19
CA ASP A 91 1.49 6.12 15.50
C ASP A 91 1.77 4.61 15.56
N PRO A 92 1.65 3.97 16.74
CA PRO A 92 1.85 2.54 16.88
C PRO A 92 0.99 1.66 15.98
N LYS A 93 -0.16 2.17 15.51
CA LYS A 93 -1.04 1.46 14.58
C LYS A 93 -0.43 1.27 13.20
N ASP A 94 0.51 2.12 12.81
CA ASP A 94 1.16 2.04 11.49
C ASP A 94 2.45 1.22 11.50
N ASN A 95 2.88 0.74 12.68
CA ASN A 95 4.08 -0.07 12.81
C ASN A 95 4.10 -1.30 11.90
N PHE A 96 2.94 -1.92 11.67
CA PHE A 96 2.84 -3.08 10.79
C PHE A 96 3.23 -2.76 9.34
N LEU A 97 3.01 -1.51 8.87
CA LEU A 97 3.44 -1.07 7.54
C LEU A 97 4.97 -1.08 7.46
N LEU A 98 5.65 -0.61 8.50
CA LEU A 98 7.11 -0.60 8.57
C LEU A 98 7.67 -2.01 8.73
N SER A 99 7.04 -2.88 9.52
CA SER A 99 7.39 -4.31 9.59
C SER A 99 7.28 -4.99 8.23
N LEU A 100 6.19 -4.75 7.49
CA LEU A 100 6.01 -5.23 6.12
C LEU A 100 7.08 -4.68 5.18
N CYS A 101 7.42 -3.39 5.28
CA CYS A 101 8.48 -2.79 4.49
C CYS A 101 9.83 -3.48 4.73
N LYS A 102 10.14 -3.81 6.00
CA LYS A 102 11.38 -4.48 6.38
C LYS A 102 11.46 -5.89 5.80
N ASP A 103 10.46 -6.74 6.06
CA ASP A 103 10.51 -8.15 5.69
C ASP A 103 10.28 -8.36 4.19
N GLY A 104 9.44 -7.52 3.57
CA GLY A 104 9.21 -7.51 2.12
C GLY A 104 10.32 -6.83 1.31
N LYS A 105 11.33 -6.24 1.98
CA LYS A 105 12.40 -5.44 1.34
C LYS A 105 11.81 -4.36 0.42
N ALA A 106 10.84 -3.62 0.94
CA ALA A 106 10.17 -2.57 0.20
C ALA A 106 11.15 -1.45 -0.17
N THR A 107 11.09 -1.01 -1.42
CA THR A 107 11.79 0.20 -1.88
C THR A 107 10.97 1.44 -1.59
N HIS A 108 9.65 1.33 -1.57
CA HIS A 108 8.73 2.45 -1.31
C HIS A 108 7.60 2.05 -0.36
N LEU A 109 7.25 2.96 0.54
CA LEU A 109 5.99 3.01 1.26
C LEU A 109 5.21 4.22 0.74
N LEU A 110 4.07 3.97 0.12
CA LEU A 110 3.18 5.01 -0.37
C LEU A 110 2.11 5.27 0.69
N THR A 111 2.06 6.49 1.20
CA THR A 111 1.12 6.88 2.26
C THR A 111 0.69 8.34 2.10
N GLY A 112 -0.49 8.65 2.63
CA GLY A 112 -0.97 10.02 2.84
C GLY A 112 -0.81 10.51 4.29
N ASP A 113 -0.36 9.64 5.19
CA ASP A 113 -0.18 9.95 6.60
C ASP A 113 1.03 10.85 6.82
N LYS A 114 0.81 12.01 7.45
CA LYS A 114 1.87 13.00 7.67
C LYS A 114 2.91 12.53 8.68
N ALA A 115 2.52 11.77 9.70
CA ALA A 115 3.44 11.26 10.71
C ALA A 115 4.41 10.24 10.10
N LEU A 116 3.92 9.34 9.23
CA LEU A 116 4.78 8.45 8.46
C LEU A 116 5.63 9.21 7.44
N LEU A 117 5.07 10.15 6.69
CA LEU A 117 5.82 10.95 5.71
C LEU A 117 6.97 11.72 6.36
N ASN A 118 6.80 12.20 7.60
CA ASN A 118 7.85 12.90 8.34
C ASN A 118 9.07 12.03 8.67
N LEU A 119 8.95 10.69 8.60
CA LEU A 119 10.10 9.79 8.72
C LEU A 119 11.02 9.89 7.49
N ASN A 120 10.50 10.32 6.33
CA ASN A 120 11.13 10.40 5.01
C ASN A 120 11.63 9.05 4.45
N THR A 121 12.39 8.31 5.25
CA THR A 121 12.93 6.99 4.91
C THR A 121 12.91 6.06 6.10
N PHE A 122 12.80 4.76 5.83
CA PHE A 122 12.97 3.69 6.81
C PHE A 122 13.91 2.64 6.24
N GLY A 123 15.15 2.58 6.75
CA GLY A 123 16.18 1.73 6.16
C GLY A 123 16.45 2.11 4.70
N LYS A 124 16.06 1.24 3.76
CA LYS A 124 16.14 1.49 2.31
C LYS A 124 14.81 1.90 1.67
N THR A 125 13.74 1.94 2.46
CA THR A 125 12.39 2.27 2.00
C THR A 125 12.23 3.79 1.98
N LYS A 126 11.89 4.36 0.83
CA LYS A 126 11.42 5.75 0.73
C LYS A 126 9.96 5.84 1.17
N ILE A 127 9.61 6.83 1.97
CA ILE A 127 8.23 7.06 2.42
C ILE A 127 7.74 8.33 1.74
N ILE A 128 6.82 8.18 0.78
CA ILE A 128 6.39 9.27 -0.10
C ILE A 128 4.90 9.18 -0.41
N THR A 129 4.33 10.26 -0.94
CA THR A 129 2.95 10.25 -1.41
C THR A 129 2.82 9.50 -2.74
N PHE A 130 1.62 9.01 -3.04
CA PHE A 130 1.34 8.40 -4.34
C PHE A 130 1.62 9.36 -5.51
N SER A 131 1.27 10.64 -5.36
CA SER A 131 1.55 11.67 -6.37
C SER A 131 3.04 11.93 -6.56
N ALA A 132 3.84 11.92 -5.48
CA ALA A 132 5.29 12.05 -5.58
C ALA A 132 5.90 10.83 -6.30
N TYR A 133 5.45 9.62 -5.96
CA TYR A 133 5.88 8.40 -6.63
C TYR A 133 5.59 8.43 -8.14
N LEU A 134 4.40 8.91 -8.52
CA LEU A 134 4.01 9.11 -9.91
C LEU A 134 4.93 10.07 -10.68
N ALA A 135 5.46 11.10 -10.02
CA ALA A 135 6.37 12.05 -10.63
C ALA A 135 7.80 11.50 -10.80
N GLU A 136 8.17 10.44 -10.06
CA GLU A 136 9.48 9.78 -10.16
C GLU A 136 9.60 8.79 -11.34
N ILE A 137 8.48 8.44 -12.01
CA ILE A 137 8.40 7.32 -12.98
C ILE A 137 7.96 7.71 -14.40
#